data_AF-A0A917ANU7-F1
#
_entry.id   AF-A0A917ANU7-F1
#
_cell.length_a   1.000
_cell.length_b   1.000
_cell.length_c   1.000
_cell.angle_alpha   90.00
_cell.angle_beta   90.00
_cell.angle_gamma   90.00
#
_symmetry.space_group_name_H-M   'P 1'
#
loop_
_entity.id
_entity.type
_entity.pdbx_description
1 polymer ?
#
loop_
_entity_poly.entity_id
_entity_poly.type
_entity_poly.pdbx_seq_one_letter_code
_entity_poly.pdbx_strand_id
1 'polypeptide(L)'
;MKIQTVELKDVEIVEIDGEFKVVTRNETTVPCYITNYATKMGKDLGLIETSLLQGVFKLKGLMGSGSEANQDVDVNALSEMDELEMQKVVYLGCLGANKDFGDDFDTFLKRYHYSLEETVQLYAELITHLTSANKNNFASNLKKSTKSRSKKK
;
A
#
# COMPACT_ATOMS: atom_id res chain seq x y z
N MET A 1 -4.16 -3.94 15.06
CA MET A 1 -3.84 -3.83 13.62
C MET A 1 -4.68 -2.69 13.09
N LYS A 2 -4.08 -1.58 12.64
CA LYS A 2 -4.81 -0.43 12.09
C LYS A 2 -5.02 -0.69 10.59
N ILE A 3 -6.26 -0.60 10.12
CA ILE A 3 -6.59 -0.71 8.69
C ILE A 3 -6.54 0.72 8.13
N GLN A 4 -5.85 0.90 7.02
CA GLN A 4 -5.80 2.21 6.36
C GLN A 4 -7.05 2.41 5.52
N THR A 5 -7.38 3.66 5.21
CA THR A 5 -8.56 4.01 4.43
C THR A 5 -8.19 5.02 3.36
N VAL A 6 -8.89 4.95 2.23
CA VAL A 6 -8.76 5.87 1.10
C VAL A 6 -10.11 6.52 0.87
N GLU A 7 -10.12 7.84 0.70
CA GLU A 7 -11.31 8.59 0.30
C GLU A 7 -11.33 8.73 -1.23
N LEU A 8 -12.36 8.18 -1.85
CA LEU A 8 -12.59 8.28 -3.29
C LEU A 8 -13.78 9.18 -3.55
N LYS A 9 -13.62 10.12 -4.48
CA LYS A 9 -14.62 11.16 -4.75
C LYS A 9 -14.58 11.59 -6.20
N ASP A 10 -15.74 11.97 -6.73
CA ASP A 10 -15.84 12.49 -8.08
C ASP A 10 -15.66 14.02 -8.03
N VAL A 11 -14.76 14.55 -8.85
CA VAL A 11 -14.52 15.99 -8.95
C VAL A 11 -15.08 16.52 -10.26
N GLU A 12 -16.03 17.45 -10.15
CA GLU A 12 -16.67 18.11 -11.29
C GLU A 12 -16.36 19.60 -11.27
N ILE A 13 -16.16 20.18 -12.45
CA ILE A 13 -16.08 21.63 -12.63
C ILE A 13 -17.46 22.10 -13.09
N VAL A 14 -18.12 22.91 -12.27
CA VAL A 14 -19.45 23.45 -12.55
C VAL A 14 -19.40 24.97 -12.61
N GLU A 15 -20.17 25.56 -13.51
CA GLU A 15 -20.35 27.01 -13.57
C GLU A 15 -21.46 27.43 -12.60
N ILE A 16 -21.14 28.29 -11.64
CA ILE A 16 -22.09 28.84 -10.67
C ILE A 16 -21.90 30.35 -10.68
N ASP A 17 -22.96 31.08 -11.05
CA ASP A 17 -22.97 32.54 -11.12
C ASP A 17 -21.89 33.15 -12.04
N GLY A 18 -21.55 32.46 -13.15
CA GLY A 18 -20.54 32.91 -14.11
C GLY A 18 -19.09 32.60 -13.71
N GLU A 19 -18.87 31.89 -12.60
CA GLU A 19 -17.56 31.41 -12.17
C GLU A 19 -17.50 29.88 -12.19
N PHE A 20 -16.39 29.32 -12.69
CA PHE A 20 -16.13 27.89 -12.58
C PHE A 20 -15.68 27.53 -11.17
N LYS A 21 -16.41 26.62 -10.53
CA LYS A 21 -16.12 26.09 -9.20
C LYS A 21 -15.92 24.59 -9.26
N VAL A 22 -14.97 24.11 -8.46
CA VAL A 22 -14.73 22.68 -8.25
C VAL A 22 -15.71 22.18 -7.20
N VAL A 23 -16.51 21.18 -7.55
CA VAL A 23 -17.46 20.53 -6.64
C VAL A 23 -17.10 19.06 -6.53
N THR A 24 -17.13 18.56 -5.30
CA THR A 24 -16.87 17.15 -4.99
C THR A 24 -18.20 16.42 -4.77
N ARG A 25 -18.35 15.22 -5.34
CA ARG A 25 -19.54 14.37 -5.24
C ARG A 25 -19.15 12.92 -4.98
N ASN A 26 -20.12 12.11 -4.57
CA ASN A 26 -19.99 10.65 -4.40
C ASN A 26 -18.78 10.23 -3.57
N GLU A 27 -18.55 10.91 -2.44
CA GLU A 27 -17.47 10.59 -1.52
C GLU A 27 -17.71 9.22 -0.87
N THR A 28 -16.68 8.38 -0.92
CA THR A 28 -16.70 7.02 -0.39
C THR A 28 -15.39 6.70 0.31
N THR A 29 -15.47 6.24 1.55
CA THR A 29 -14.30 5.79 2.31
C THR A 29 -14.12 4.29 2.12
N VAL A 30 -12.98 3.89 1.56
CA VAL A 30 -12.69 2.51 1.19
C VAL A 30 -11.56 1.97 2.07
N PRO A 31 -11.71 0.77 2.67
CA PRO A 31 -10.63 0.15 3.40
C PRO A 31 -9.50 -0.22 2.43
N CYS A 32 -8.26 0.02 2.85
CA CYS A 32 -7.06 -0.23 2.07
C CYS A 32 -6.09 -1.09 2.89
N TYR A 33 -5.90 -2.33 2.43
CA TYR A 33 -5.03 -3.29 3.11
C TYR A 33 -4.49 -4.34 2.13
N ILE A 34 -3.15 -4.50 2.12
CA ILE A 34 -2.50 -5.46 1.24
C ILE A 34 -2.69 -6.87 1.76
N THR A 35 -3.48 -7.66 1.04
CA THR A 35 -3.68 -9.09 1.29
C THR A 35 -2.88 -9.96 0.31
N ASN A 36 -2.77 -11.26 0.60
CA ASN A 36 -2.23 -12.23 -0.36
C ASN A 36 -3.06 -12.24 -1.65
N TYR A 37 -4.37 -12.04 -1.54
CA TYR A 37 -5.27 -11.94 -2.68
C TYR A 37 -4.96 -10.71 -3.55
N ALA A 38 -4.78 -9.54 -2.94
CA ALA A 38 -4.33 -8.33 -3.64
C ALA A 38 -3.03 -8.56 -4.43
N THR A 39 -2.06 -9.24 -3.80
CA THR A 39 -0.77 -9.54 -4.42
C THR A 39 -0.91 -10.47 -5.62
N LYS A 40 -1.81 -11.47 -5.55
CA LYS A 40 -2.12 -12.34 -6.68
C LYS A 40 -2.79 -11.55 -7.80
N MET A 41 -3.83 -10.79 -7.48
CA MET A 41 -4.58 -9.99 -8.45
C MET A 41 -3.71 -8.97 -9.17
N GLY A 42 -2.79 -8.31 -8.46
CA GLY A 42 -1.87 -7.36 -9.09
C GLY A 42 -0.98 -8.02 -10.15
N LYS A 43 -0.55 -9.26 -9.93
CA LYS A 43 0.23 -10.01 -10.93
C LYS A 43 -0.64 -10.40 -12.12
N ASP A 44 -1.83 -10.92 -11.85
CA ASP A 44 -2.77 -11.38 -12.88
C ASP A 44 -3.23 -10.21 -13.78
N LEU A 45 -3.39 -9.01 -13.22
CA LEU A 45 -3.77 -7.79 -13.93
C LEU A 45 -2.58 -7.06 -14.60
N GLY A 46 -1.34 -7.57 -14.46
CA GLY A 46 -0.15 -6.89 -14.97
C GLY A 46 0.16 -5.55 -14.31
N LEU A 47 -0.46 -5.26 -13.15
CA LEU A 47 -0.26 -4.00 -12.41
C LEU A 47 1.08 -4.01 -11.65
N ILE A 48 1.66 -5.18 -11.41
CA ILE A 48 2.97 -5.33 -10.76
C ILE A 48 3.84 -6.29 -11.56
N GLU A 49 4.85 -5.75 -12.26
CA GLU A 49 5.81 -6.53 -13.04
C GLU A 49 6.87 -7.19 -12.15
N THR A 50 7.30 -6.46 -11.11
CA THR A 50 8.17 -6.98 -10.05
C THR A 50 7.31 -7.38 -8.86
N SER A 51 7.74 -8.39 -8.09
CA SER A 51 7.02 -8.77 -6.87
C SER A 51 6.85 -7.51 -6.01
N LEU A 52 5.64 -7.22 -5.50
CA LEU A 52 5.44 -6.15 -4.49
C LEU A 52 6.51 -6.21 -3.39
N LEU A 53 6.95 -7.43 -3.06
CA LEU A 53 8.04 -7.70 -2.14
C LEU A 53 9.39 -7.08 -2.56
N GLN A 54 9.74 -7.00 -3.85
CA GLN A 54 10.95 -6.31 -4.31
C GLN A 54 10.86 -4.80 -4.07
N GLY A 55 9.72 -4.16 -4.32
CA GLY A 55 9.49 -2.76 -3.95
C GLY A 55 9.60 -2.55 -2.44
N VAL A 56 8.99 -3.46 -1.67
CA VAL A 56 9.12 -3.51 -0.21
C VAL A 56 10.57 -3.72 0.25
N PHE A 57 11.36 -4.55 -0.45
CA PHE A 57 12.76 -4.82 -0.11
C PHE A 57 13.67 -3.65 -0.47
N LYS A 58 13.40 -2.94 -1.59
CA LYS A 58 14.06 -1.66 -1.92
C LYS A 58 13.78 -0.65 -0.81
N LEU A 59 12.53 -0.53 -0.38
CA LEU A 59 12.13 0.31 0.74
C LEU A 59 12.78 -0.08 2.06
N LYS A 60 12.85 -1.37 2.38
CA LYS A 60 13.59 -1.85 3.55
C LYS A 60 15.08 -1.52 3.47
N GLY A 61 15.65 -1.53 2.27
CA GLY A 61 17.02 -1.06 2.02
C GLY A 61 17.17 0.43 2.29
N LEU A 62 16.18 1.24 1.90
CA LEU A 62 16.13 2.68 2.17
C LEU A 62 15.84 3.00 3.65
N MET A 63 15.08 2.17 4.36
CA MET A 63 14.80 2.30 5.81
C MET A 63 16.01 1.95 6.71
N GLY A 64 17.14 1.55 6.14
CA GLY A 64 18.36 1.25 6.87
C GLY A 64 18.30 -0.07 7.65
N SER A 65 19.40 -0.82 7.61
CA SER A 65 19.59 -2.04 8.40
C SER A 65 19.96 -1.74 9.87
N GLY A 66 19.31 -0.73 10.45
CA GLY A 66 19.52 -0.25 11.82
C GLY A 66 18.60 -0.95 12.81
N SER A 67 19.20 -1.57 13.83
CA SER A 67 18.51 -2.03 15.02
C SER A 67 17.83 -0.85 15.72
N GLU A 68 16.69 -1.12 16.38
CA GLU A 68 15.98 -0.24 17.33
C GLU A 68 14.96 0.77 16.75
N ALA A 69 13.68 0.37 16.87
CA ALA A 69 12.53 1.12 17.39
C ALA A 69 11.98 2.39 16.73
N ASN A 70 12.64 3.09 15.81
CA ASN A 70 12.02 4.21 15.07
C ASN A 70 12.35 4.08 13.57
N GLN A 71 11.53 3.31 12.84
CA GLN A 71 11.59 3.23 11.38
C GLN A 71 10.81 4.42 10.81
N ASP A 72 11.39 5.61 10.90
CA ASP A 72 10.94 6.71 10.07
C ASP A 72 11.34 6.37 8.63
N VAL A 73 10.33 6.16 7.78
CA VAL A 73 10.53 5.95 6.36
C VAL A 73 11.07 7.26 5.80
N ASP A 74 12.22 7.24 5.13
CA ASP A 74 12.73 8.42 4.43
C ASP A 74 11.81 8.74 3.24
N VAL A 75 10.82 9.59 3.51
CA VAL A 75 9.82 10.07 2.54
C VAL A 75 10.52 10.71 1.34
N ASN A 76 11.70 11.31 1.51
CA ASN A 76 12.43 11.94 0.41
C ASN A 76 12.99 10.90 -0.57
N ALA A 77 13.41 9.72 -0.08
CA ALA A 77 13.86 8.62 -0.93
C ALA A 77 12.69 7.93 -1.65
N LEU A 78 11.48 8.01 -1.09
CA LEU A 78 10.24 7.54 -1.71
C LEU A 78 9.75 8.45 -2.83
N SER A 79 10.02 9.76 -2.75
CA SER A 79 9.67 10.74 -3.80
C SER A 79 10.39 10.49 -5.12
N GLU A 80 11.46 9.70 -5.13
CA GLU A 80 12.14 9.25 -6.36
C GLU A 80 11.43 8.07 -7.05
N MET A 81 10.45 7.46 -6.39
CA MET A 81 9.63 6.39 -6.97
C MET A 81 8.51 6.95 -7.83
N ASP A 82 8.12 6.19 -8.86
CA ASP A 82 7.02 6.55 -9.75
C ASP A 82 5.69 6.57 -8.96
N GLU A 83 5.01 7.73 -8.96
CA GLU A 83 3.71 7.91 -8.31
C GLU A 83 2.68 6.90 -8.80
N LEU A 84 2.71 6.55 -10.09
CA LEU A 84 1.81 5.57 -10.68
C LEU A 84 2.03 4.18 -10.06
N GLU A 85 3.27 3.80 -9.74
CA GLU A 85 3.55 2.54 -9.05
C GLU A 85 2.98 2.55 -7.63
N MET A 86 3.09 3.66 -6.92
CA MET A 86 2.51 3.82 -5.58
C MET A 86 0.98 3.72 -5.62
N GLN A 87 0.34 4.42 -6.56
CA GLN A 87 -1.11 4.39 -6.77
C GLN A 87 -1.60 2.98 -7.12
N LYS A 88 -0.86 2.21 -7.93
CA LYS A 88 -1.17 0.79 -8.20
C LYS A 88 -1.16 -0.04 -6.92
N VAL A 89 -0.21 0.18 -6.02
CA VAL A 89 -0.17 -0.54 -4.73
C VAL A 89 -1.37 -0.16 -3.85
N VAL A 90 -1.72 1.13 -3.79
CA VAL A 90 -2.90 1.61 -3.04
C VAL A 90 -4.18 0.97 -3.60
N TYR A 91 -4.36 0.97 -4.93
CA TYR A 91 -5.47 0.31 -5.60
C TYR A 91 -5.58 -1.17 -5.23
N LEU A 92 -4.46 -1.90 -5.28
CA LEU A 92 -4.42 -3.30 -4.86
C LEU A 92 -4.79 -3.47 -3.39
N GLY A 93 -4.41 -2.52 -2.53
CA GLY A 93 -4.84 -2.48 -1.14
C GLY A 93 -6.36 -2.35 -0.99
N CYS A 94 -7.00 -1.51 -1.80
CA CYS A 94 -8.46 -1.36 -1.82
C CYS A 94 -9.15 -2.63 -2.33
N LEU A 95 -8.70 -3.16 -3.47
CA LEU A 95 -9.21 -4.40 -4.07
C LEU A 95 -9.01 -5.62 -3.14
N GLY A 96 -7.91 -5.63 -2.39
CA GLY A 96 -7.57 -6.67 -1.43
C GLY A 96 -8.44 -6.70 -0.19
N ALA A 97 -8.83 -5.51 0.28
CA ALA A 97 -9.58 -5.32 1.50
C ALA A 97 -11.10 -5.40 1.28
N ASN A 98 -11.57 -5.07 0.08
CA ASN A 98 -12.97 -5.08 -0.28
C ASN A 98 -13.22 -5.98 -1.50
N LYS A 99 -13.98 -7.06 -1.29
CA LYS A 99 -14.34 -8.03 -2.34
C LYS A 99 -15.29 -7.45 -3.39
N ASP A 100 -16.06 -6.44 -3.00
CA ASP A 100 -17.03 -5.76 -3.83
C ASP A 100 -16.49 -4.41 -4.32
N PHE A 101 -15.16 -4.25 -4.33
CA PHE A 101 -14.52 -3.07 -4.92
C PHE A 101 -14.72 -3.11 -6.43
N GLY A 102 -15.69 -2.34 -6.91
CA GLY A 102 -16.17 -2.39 -8.30
C GLY A 102 -15.43 -1.45 -9.26
N ASP A 103 -14.55 -0.59 -8.75
CA ASP A 103 -13.78 0.33 -9.59
C ASP A 103 -12.62 -0.43 -10.24
N ASP A 104 -12.46 -0.29 -11.56
CA ASP A 104 -11.21 -0.64 -12.23
C ASP A 104 -10.12 0.39 -11.92
N PHE A 105 -8.88 0.14 -12.35
CA PHE A 105 -7.76 1.00 -12.00
C PHE A 105 -7.93 2.43 -12.54
N ASP A 106 -8.45 2.60 -13.76
CA ASP A 106 -8.67 3.93 -14.35
C ASP A 106 -9.77 4.70 -13.62
N THR A 107 -10.86 4.02 -13.22
CA THR A 107 -11.95 4.60 -12.44
C THR A 107 -11.46 4.98 -11.05
N PHE A 108 -10.65 4.13 -10.43
CA PHE A 108 -9.99 4.46 -9.16
C PHE A 108 -9.15 5.74 -9.29
N LEU A 109 -8.28 5.84 -10.30
CA LEU A 109 -7.42 7.02 -10.49
C LEU A 109 -8.23 8.31 -10.72
N LYS A 110 -9.36 8.23 -11.43
CA LYS A 110 -10.25 9.39 -11.61
C LYS A 110 -10.86 9.90 -10.31
N ARG A 111 -10.97 9.04 -9.30
CA ARG A 111 -11.58 9.35 -8.00
C ARG A 111 -10.54 9.54 -6.89
N TYR A 112 -9.30 9.14 -7.16
CA TYR A 112 -8.16 9.23 -6.27
C TYR A 112 -7.46 10.58 -6.45
N HIS A 113 -7.91 11.56 -5.68
CA HIS A 113 -7.44 12.94 -5.75
C HIS A 113 -6.46 13.31 -4.61
N TYR A 114 -5.73 12.33 -4.10
CA TYR A 114 -4.69 12.55 -3.10
C TYR A 114 -3.50 13.27 -3.75
N SER A 115 -2.85 14.14 -2.99
CA SER A 115 -1.57 14.70 -3.38
C SER A 115 -0.47 13.63 -3.40
N LEU A 116 0.66 13.95 -4.03
CA LEU A 116 1.85 13.10 -4.01
C LEU A 116 2.30 12.79 -2.58
N GLU A 117 2.32 13.79 -1.69
CA GLU A 117 2.72 13.63 -0.29
C GLU A 117 1.80 12.64 0.45
N GLU A 118 0.49 12.81 0.31
CA GLU A 118 -0.49 11.89 0.92
C GLU A 118 -0.38 10.47 0.36
N THR A 119 -0.10 10.35 -0.95
CA THR A 119 0.12 9.07 -1.62
C THR A 119 1.37 8.37 -1.11
N VAL A 120 2.48 9.10 -0.97
CA VAL A 120 3.74 8.58 -0.43
C VAL A 120 3.53 8.11 1.02
N GLN A 121 2.84 8.90 1.83
CA GLN A 121 2.55 8.53 3.22
C GLN A 121 1.71 7.25 3.31
N LEU A 122 0.59 7.20 2.57
CA LEU A 122 -0.29 6.03 2.56
C LEU A 122 0.45 4.78 2.08
N TYR A 123 1.25 4.91 1.03
CA TYR A 123 2.08 3.83 0.51
C TYR A 123 3.08 3.34 1.57
N ALA A 124 3.81 4.24 2.24
CA ALA A 124 4.75 3.91 3.31
C ALA A 124 4.07 3.14 4.45
N GLU A 125 2.87 3.56 4.86
CA GLU A 125 2.08 2.89 5.89
C GLU A 125 1.65 1.47 5.47
N LEU A 126 1.17 1.29 4.22
CA LEU A 126 0.80 -0.02 3.67
C LEU A 126 1.99 -0.99 3.66
N ILE A 127 3.16 -0.50 3.24
CA ILE A 127 4.40 -1.30 3.17
C ILE A 127 4.92 -1.65 4.56
N THR A 128 4.88 -0.70 5.50
CA THR A 128 5.26 -0.93 6.90
C THR A 128 4.38 -2.00 7.55
N HIS A 129 3.08 -1.99 7.26
CA HIS A 129 2.18 -3.03 7.73
C HIS A 129 2.50 -4.40 7.13
N LEU A 130 2.82 -4.48 5.84
CA LEU A 130 3.19 -5.74 5.18
C LEU A 130 4.49 -6.34 5.76
N THR A 131 5.49 -5.50 6.05
CA THR A 131 6.77 -5.95 6.64
C THR A 131 6.65 -6.29 8.13
N SER A 132 5.85 -5.54 8.87
CA SER A 132 5.61 -5.75 10.30
C SER A 132 4.72 -6.98 10.55
N ALA A 133 3.73 -7.23 9.69
CA ALA A 133 2.92 -8.45 9.73
C ALA A 133 3.76 -9.71 9.43
N ASN A 134 4.89 -9.55 8.74
CA ASN A 134 5.87 -10.61 8.50
C ASN A 134 6.83 -10.89 9.68
N LYS A 135 6.57 -10.34 10.89
CA LYS A 135 6.92 -11.05 12.14
C LYS A 135 6.01 -12.29 12.32
N ASN A 136 5.82 -13.05 11.24
CA ASN A 136 5.16 -14.33 11.28
C ASN A 136 6.03 -15.25 12.13
N ASN A 137 5.46 -15.73 13.23
CA ASN A 137 6.06 -16.69 14.13
C ASN A 137 6.46 -18.00 13.44
N PHE A 138 6.26 -18.15 12.12
CA PHE A 138 6.78 -19.24 11.33
C PHE A 138 8.31 -19.31 11.33
N ALA A 139 9.02 -18.19 11.10
CA ALA A 139 10.48 -18.21 11.11
C ALA A 139 11.04 -18.44 12.52
N SER A 140 10.38 -17.91 13.55
CA SER A 140 10.75 -18.14 14.95
C SER A 140 10.43 -19.57 15.39
N ASN A 141 9.31 -20.15 14.97
CA ASN A 141 8.94 -21.54 15.23
C ASN A 141 9.83 -22.51 14.44
N LEU A 142 10.16 -22.24 13.17
CA LEU A 142 11.08 -23.06 12.38
C LEU A 142 12.49 -23.06 12.99
N LYS A 143 12.97 -21.89 13.47
CA LYS A 143 14.24 -21.79 14.23
C LYS A 143 14.17 -22.51 15.59
N LYS A 144 13.04 -22.49 16.29
CA LYS A 144 12.83 -23.26 17.53
C LYS A 144 12.83 -24.76 17.27
N SER A 145 12.16 -25.22 16.22
CA SER A 145 12.08 -26.64 15.84
C SER A 145 13.44 -27.19 15.41
N THR A 146 14.25 -26.41 14.69
CA THR A 146 15.59 -26.83 14.24
C THR A 146 16.67 -26.75 15.33
N LYS A 147 16.54 -25.86 16.32
CA LYS A 147 17.46 -25.81 17.48
C LYS A 147 17.29 -26.97 18.47
N SER A 148 16.14 -27.67 18.48
CA SER A 148 15.90 -28.79 19.41
C SER A 148 16.67 -30.07 19.06
N ARG A 149 17.29 -30.16 17.88
CA ARG A 149 17.91 -31.40 17.38
C ARG A 149 19.43 -31.51 17.61
N SER A 150 20.10 -30.50 18.17
CA SER A 150 21.57 -30.50 18.32
C SER A 150 22.10 -30.80 19.73
N LYS A 151 21.28 -31.31 20.67
CA LYS A 151 21.76 -31.84 21.97
C LYS A 151 21.43 -33.33 22.10
N LYS A 152 22.12 -34.14 21.31
CA LYS A 152 22.45 -35.54 21.64
C LYS A 152 23.51 -36.06 20.67
N LYS A 153 24.77 -35.79 21.00
CA LYS A 153 25.88 -36.74 20.95
C LYS A 153 27.07 -36.12 21.68
#